data_AF-A0A351CZE8-F1
#
_entry.id   AF-A0A351CZE8-F1
#
_cell.length_a   1.000
_cell.length_b   1.000
_cell.length_c   1.000
_cell.angle_alpha   90.00
_cell.angle_beta   90.00
_cell.angle_gamma   90.00
#
_symmetry.space_group_name_H-M   'P 1'
#
loop_
_entity.id
_entity.type
_entity.pdbx_description
1 polymer ?
#
loop_
_entity_poly.entity_id
_entity_poly.type
_entity_poly.pdbx_seq_one_letter_code
_entity_poly.pdbx_strand_id
1 'polypeptide(L)'
;MMQASKPLGLIRLILLCLCFCQNSVGWSADFTLDVDQDGESQPTTDGQLVLRHLFGFSGAPLASGAIGLEAQLKTASEVSSYLQTNQTSLDVDGDGEALPLTDGLLIYRYLSGASGEALIKGAVGPDASLKSADQIEASLGKISSGQVLNGSNEPLGEITSNFNAHAIVVSDHVDGQKNPVLYNFGPDVDSNRLMLELSGQAIDLSHIQSTFSEEPSEVESARVMFLLDRVPAAGKSGSFTFDMTLLDGNDSQKDEGERQLSTGFIVEWSSDGEILTFSSPVQDQRIQVNGLGGELLGVQPRVITARAVPEFPGYAAAIEIRLLEFFDQSLLDRLKSAGFYESIATWFDDVTSYHLTVDLLGSDSAISVMGYQGSVFDQIQAKLTIDDVSLPSSTGLNIASSVESVSPNPGGYVVFMDGFSDNEGASQGLLASLGDAVLKGQTPPGYVVASSVLNDQVGLSAPMAGLRAYLNNAPGESESISLQVTWTEGDDGLRSGDERQLTASVPMQFTPEGVGGKFTLDSSGGSLLRVDGNACTEEGSCSLEAVQVEAPGLSLLAPDDDEAQKLVISLLPLAGATGASALQADFFRAGNYHFKVEFRPRAGVLSYEELTVSSIEGVVTLR
;
A
#
# COMPACT_ATOMS: atom_id res chain seq x y z
N MET A 1 41.80 14.78 76.13
CA MET A 1 40.44 15.11 75.70
C MET A 1 40.52 15.61 74.26
N MET A 2 40.19 14.74 73.31
CA MET A 2 40.02 15.04 71.89
C MET A 2 38.73 14.33 71.46
N GLN A 3 37.82 15.06 70.82
CA GLN A 3 36.64 14.51 70.16
C GLN A 3 36.61 15.07 68.75
N ALA A 4 36.41 14.16 67.79
CA ALA A 4 36.75 14.32 66.38
C ALA A 4 35.51 14.50 65.50
N SER A 5 35.77 15.11 64.34
CA SER A 5 34.84 15.51 63.29
C SER A 5 34.85 14.56 62.07
N LYS A 6 33.66 14.35 61.48
CA LYS A 6 33.34 14.20 60.03
C LYS A 6 33.57 12.85 59.29
N PRO A 7 32.87 12.61 58.14
CA PRO A 7 32.08 11.40 57.82
C PRO A 7 32.57 10.55 56.61
N LEU A 8 31.99 9.37 56.37
CA LEU A 8 31.95 8.62 55.08
C LEU A 8 30.94 7.44 55.21
N GLY A 9 29.97 7.27 54.30
CA GLY A 9 30.02 6.31 53.17
C GLY A 9 29.33 4.98 53.52
N LEU A 10 28.02 4.83 53.31
CA LEU A 10 27.42 4.20 52.12
C LEU A 10 28.08 2.86 51.74
N ILE A 11 27.63 1.76 52.36
CA ILE A 11 27.70 0.35 51.88
C ILE A 11 27.07 -0.61 52.91
N ARG A 12 26.27 -1.57 52.41
CA ARG A 12 25.87 -2.90 52.94
C ARG A 12 24.58 -3.09 53.78
N LEU A 13 23.53 -3.52 53.08
CA LEU A 13 22.82 -4.82 53.32
C LEU A 13 22.02 -5.19 52.04
N ILE A 14 22.63 -5.73 50.98
CA ILE A 14 22.63 -7.14 50.51
C ILE A 14 21.25 -7.86 50.46
N LEU A 15 20.86 -8.15 49.20
CA LEU A 15 19.94 -9.18 48.64
C LEU A 15 18.42 -9.06 48.83
N LEU A 16 17.68 -8.82 47.73
CA LEU A 16 16.72 -9.75 47.08
C LEU A 16 15.63 -8.99 46.27
N CYS A 17 15.80 -8.85 44.95
CA CYS A 17 14.74 -9.03 43.93
C CYS A 17 15.30 -8.69 42.54
N LEU A 18 15.50 -9.71 41.72
CA LEU A 18 15.27 -9.57 40.28
C LEU A 18 13.78 -9.24 40.11
N CYS A 19 13.47 -8.08 39.55
CA CYS A 19 12.36 -7.94 38.62
C CYS A 19 12.62 -6.70 37.78
N PHE A 20 12.70 -6.95 36.47
CA PHE A 20 12.33 -6.02 35.42
C PHE A 20 11.28 -4.99 35.91
N CYS A 21 11.59 -3.71 35.75
CA CYS A 21 10.61 -2.81 35.17
C CYS A 21 11.35 -2.02 34.10
N GLN A 22 11.09 -2.43 32.87
CA GLN A 22 11.30 -1.64 31.68
C GLN A 22 10.72 -0.25 31.94
N ASN A 23 11.50 0.80 31.69
CA ASN A 23 10.89 2.05 31.28
C ASN A 23 10.39 1.81 29.86
N SER A 24 9.20 1.21 29.74
CA SER A 24 8.36 1.48 28.59
C SER A 24 8.13 2.99 28.62
N VAL A 25 8.71 3.68 27.63
CA VAL A 25 8.12 4.94 27.17
C VAL A 25 6.72 4.55 26.76
N GLY A 26 5.75 4.73 27.66
CA GLY A 26 4.35 4.58 27.34
C GLY A 26 4.04 5.63 26.31
N TRP A 27 3.88 5.20 25.06
CA TRP A 27 3.16 5.97 24.08
C TRP A 27 1.81 6.28 24.73
N SER A 28 1.51 7.55 24.95
CA SER A 28 0.13 7.93 25.25
C SER A 28 -0.61 7.72 23.93
N ALA A 29 -1.27 6.56 23.78
CA ALA A 29 -2.26 6.41 22.75
C ALA A 29 -3.31 7.50 22.97
N ASP A 30 -3.63 8.27 21.93
CA ASP A 30 -4.75 9.20 21.99
C ASP A 30 -6.03 8.42 22.29
N PHE A 31 -6.90 8.99 23.14
CA PHE A 31 -8.16 8.36 23.53
C PHE A 31 -9.05 8.07 22.31
N THR A 32 -9.58 6.85 22.24
CA THR A 32 -10.54 6.43 21.23
C THR A 32 -11.91 6.12 21.86
N LEU A 33 -12.97 6.06 21.05
CA LEU A 33 -14.28 5.58 21.51
C LEU A 33 -14.36 4.07 21.72
N ASP A 34 -13.29 3.31 21.45
CA ASP A 34 -13.14 1.92 21.86
C ASP A 34 -12.65 1.91 23.33
N VAL A 35 -13.61 1.83 24.24
CA VAL A 35 -13.45 1.99 25.68
C VAL A 35 -13.11 0.69 26.35
N ASP A 36 -13.61 -0.44 25.85
CA ASP A 36 -13.25 -1.76 26.37
C ASP A 36 -12.04 -2.40 25.67
N GLN A 37 -11.52 -1.73 24.63
CA GLN A 37 -10.28 -2.01 23.91
C GLN A 37 -10.33 -3.34 23.15
N ASP A 38 -11.47 -3.69 22.56
CA ASP A 38 -11.63 -4.89 21.73
C ASP A 38 -11.32 -4.67 20.24
N GLY A 39 -10.99 -3.44 19.83
CA GLY A 39 -10.70 -3.06 18.47
C GLY A 39 -11.91 -2.53 17.69
N GLU A 40 -13.11 -2.56 18.29
CA GLU A 40 -14.33 -2.02 17.70
C GLU A 40 -14.95 -0.95 18.60
N SER A 41 -15.52 0.11 18.02
CA SER A 41 -16.30 1.09 18.78
C SER A 41 -17.79 0.80 18.60
N GLN A 42 -18.42 0.17 19.58
CA GLN A 42 -19.82 -0.24 19.49
C GLN A 42 -20.72 0.53 20.48
N PRO A 43 -22.00 0.75 20.13
CA PRO A 43 -22.92 1.46 21.00
C PRO A 43 -23.30 0.66 22.25
N THR A 44 -23.32 -0.68 22.18
CA THR A 44 -23.77 -1.55 23.28
C THR A 44 -22.68 -1.90 24.29
N THR A 45 -21.41 -1.77 23.93
CA THR A 45 -20.27 -1.88 24.83
C THR A 45 -19.79 -0.49 25.20
N ASP A 46 -19.08 0.18 24.30
CA ASP A 46 -18.38 1.44 24.58
C ASP A 46 -19.32 2.60 24.86
N GLY A 47 -20.31 2.80 23.98
CA GLY A 47 -21.32 3.83 24.15
C GLY A 47 -22.06 3.69 25.49
N GLN A 48 -22.33 2.45 25.92
CA GLN A 48 -22.94 2.19 27.22
C GLN A 48 -21.96 2.42 28.38
N LEU A 49 -20.70 2.03 28.25
CA LEU A 49 -19.68 2.24 29.28
C LEU A 49 -19.43 3.73 29.53
N VAL A 50 -19.29 4.53 28.46
CA VAL A 50 -19.19 6.00 28.54
C VAL A 50 -20.42 6.58 29.23
N LEU A 51 -21.62 6.26 28.74
CA LEU A 51 -22.86 6.82 29.27
C LEU A 51 -23.04 6.47 30.76
N ARG A 52 -22.78 5.21 31.14
CA ARG A 52 -22.88 4.76 32.53
C ARG A 52 -21.85 5.43 33.42
N HIS A 53 -20.62 5.60 32.95
CA HIS A 53 -19.56 6.30 33.67
C HIS A 53 -19.93 7.75 33.95
N LEU A 54 -20.44 8.48 32.94
CA LEU A 54 -20.86 9.88 33.09
C LEU A 54 -22.09 10.03 34.00
N PHE A 55 -22.95 9.02 34.09
CA PHE A 55 -24.00 8.95 35.13
C PHE A 55 -23.46 8.65 36.55
N GLY A 56 -22.16 8.42 36.71
CA GLY A 56 -21.50 8.13 37.98
C GLY A 56 -21.60 6.68 38.43
N PHE A 57 -21.96 5.75 37.53
CA PHE A 57 -21.93 4.32 37.86
C PHE A 57 -20.50 3.81 37.99
N SER A 58 -20.29 2.92 38.95
CA SER A 58 -19.02 2.24 39.21
C SER A 58 -19.27 0.79 39.64
N GLY A 59 -18.25 -0.06 39.60
CA GLY A 59 -18.39 -1.47 39.94
C GLY A 59 -19.32 -2.23 38.99
N ALA A 60 -20.10 -3.18 39.48
CA ALA A 60 -20.99 -3.99 38.64
C ALA A 60 -22.00 -3.16 37.79
N PRO A 61 -22.63 -2.09 38.31
CA PRO A 61 -23.46 -1.19 37.50
C PRO A 61 -22.78 -0.56 36.28
N LEU A 62 -21.46 -0.35 36.32
CA LEU A 62 -20.71 0.16 35.17
C LEU A 62 -20.53 -0.96 34.12
N ALA A 63 -19.95 -2.08 34.52
CA ALA A 63 -19.43 -3.11 33.61
C ALA A 63 -20.44 -4.19 33.19
N SER A 64 -21.45 -4.48 34.00
CA SER A 64 -22.29 -5.66 33.80
C SER A 64 -23.04 -5.59 32.47
N GLY A 65 -22.78 -6.55 31.58
CA GLY A 65 -23.41 -6.65 30.27
C GLY A 65 -23.00 -5.57 29.27
N ALA A 66 -21.90 -4.85 29.53
CA ALA A 66 -21.36 -3.82 28.64
C ALA A 66 -19.86 -4.02 28.33
N ILE A 67 -19.20 -5.01 28.94
CA ILE A 67 -17.84 -5.44 28.54
C ILE A 67 -17.99 -6.60 27.55
N GLY A 68 -17.42 -6.45 26.35
CA GLY A 68 -17.41 -7.47 25.30
C GLY A 68 -16.64 -8.74 25.67
N LEU A 69 -16.80 -9.80 24.88
CA LEU A 69 -16.04 -11.04 25.07
C LEU A 69 -14.55 -10.81 24.80
N GLU A 70 -14.24 -9.99 23.79
CA GLU A 70 -12.88 -9.71 23.31
C GLU A 70 -12.24 -8.49 24.00
N ALA A 71 -12.99 -7.71 24.79
CA ALA A 71 -12.53 -6.54 25.56
C ALA A 71 -11.19 -6.74 26.27
N GLN A 72 -10.18 -5.89 26.06
CA GLN A 72 -8.94 -5.98 26.83
C GLN A 72 -9.13 -5.47 28.27
N LEU A 73 -10.05 -4.52 28.50
CA LEU A 73 -10.41 -4.05 29.84
C LEU A 73 -11.49 -4.94 30.47
N LYS A 74 -11.06 -5.91 31.28
CA LYS A 74 -11.96 -6.96 31.81
C LYS A 74 -12.71 -6.56 33.08
N THR A 75 -12.37 -5.44 33.72
CA THR A 75 -12.98 -5.03 35.00
C THR A 75 -13.53 -3.60 35.00
N ALA A 76 -14.58 -3.38 35.79
CA ALA A 76 -15.15 -2.04 36.02
C ALA A 76 -14.12 -1.03 36.55
N SER A 77 -13.11 -1.50 37.29
CA SER A 77 -12.06 -0.63 37.84
C SER A 77 -11.11 -0.14 36.75
N GLU A 78 -10.74 -0.99 35.81
CA GLU A 78 -9.90 -0.64 34.67
C GLU A 78 -10.63 0.35 33.76
N VAL A 79 -11.88 0.05 33.41
CA VAL A 79 -12.72 0.95 32.59
C VAL A 79 -12.92 2.30 33.26
N SER A 80 -13.21 2.32 34.58
CA SER A 80 -13.36 3.59 35.31
C SER A 80 -12.07 4.42 35.28
N SER A 81 -10.91 3.77 35.43
CA SER A 81 -9.61 4.44 35.39
C SER A 81 -9.29 4.98 34.00
N TYR A 82 -9.63 4.22 32.96
CA TYR A 82 -9.43 4.60 31.56
C TYR A 82 -10.27 5.83 31.19
N LEU A 83 -11.57 5.80 31.50
CA LEU A 83 -12.48 6.93 31.23
C LEU A 83 -12.15 8.16 32.07
N GLN A 84 -11.73 7.99 33.33
CA GLN A 84 -11.33 9.11 34.18
C GLN A 84 -10.04 9.78 33.69
N THR A 85 -9.09 9.01 33.15
CA THR A 85 -7.85 9.55 32.56
C THR A 85 -8.14 10.37 31.31
N ASN A 86 -9.18 9.99 30.57
CA ASN A 86 -9.56 10.60 29.30
C ASN A 86 -10.81 11.47 29.40
N GLN A 87 -11.14 11.96 30.61
CA GLN A 87 -12.38 12.69 30.88
C GLN A 87 -12.52 13.95 30.01
N THR A 88 -11.42 14.62 29.66
CA THR A 88 -11.42 15.79 28.78
C THR A 88 -11.78 15.44 27.34
N SER A 89 -11.48 14.21 26.90
CA SER A 89 -11.80 13.74 25.55
C SER A 89 -13.26 13.28 25.44
N LEU A 90 -13.98 13.19 26.56
CA LEU A 90 -15.42 12.88 26.61
C LEU A 90 -16.30 14.13 26.52
N ASP A 91 -15.74 15.34 26.55
CA ASP A 91 -16.45 16.60 26.29
C ASP A 91 -16.50 16.82 24.77
N VAL A 92 -17.58 16.36 24.15
CA VAL A 92 -17.73 16.33 22.69
C VAL A 92 -18.46 17.55 22.15
N ASP A 93 -19.23 18.26 22.99
CA ASP A 93 -19.91 19.50 22.63
C ASP A 93 -19.13 20.77 23.01
N GLY A 94 -18.04 20.62 23.77
CA GLY A 94 -17.00 21.61 23.99
C GLY A 94 -17.37 22.71 24.98
N ASP A 95 -18.26 22.44 25.93
CA ASP A 95 -18.59 23.39 27.02
C ASP A 95 -17.64 23.30 28.23
N GLY A 96 -16.71 22.34 28.22
CA GLY A 96 -15.75 22.11 29.29
C GLY A 96 -16.23 21.11 30.34
N GLU A 97 -17.43 20.53 30.21
CA GLU A 97 -17.99 19.53 31.11
C GLU A 97 -18.46 18.27 30.36
N ALA A 98 -17.82 17.13 30.58
CA ALA A 98 -18.34 15.85 30.09
C ALA A 98 -19.57 15.41 30.91
N LEU A 99 -20.78 15.58 30.35
CA LEU A 99 -22.05 15.26 31.01
C LEU A 99 -22.80 14.11 30.30
N PRO A 100 -23.58 13.29 31.04
CA PRO A 100 -24.17 12.08 30.45
C PRO A 100 -25.26 12.35 29.39
N LEU A 101 -26.03 13.44 29.51
CA LEU A 101 -27.15 13.71 28.60
C LEU A 101 -26.79 14.64 27.45
N THR A 102 -25.62 15.28 27.50
CA THR A 102 -25.09 16.08 26.41
C THR A 102 -24.05 15.27 25.65
N ASP A 103 -22.95 14.91 26.29
CA ASP A 103 -21.86 14.21 25.62
C ASP A 103 -22.07 12.71 25.52
N GLY A 104 -22.40 12.07 26.64
CA GLY A 104 -22.62 10.62 26.66
C GLY A 104 -23.72 10.18 25.69
N LEU A 105 -24.77 11.00 25.56
CA LEU A 105 -25.86 10.74 24.63
C LEU A 105 -25.45 10.98 23.17
N LEU A 106 -24.65 12.00 22.88
CA LEU A 106 -24.09 12.24 21.54
C LEU A 106 -23.16 11.10 21.11
N ILE A 107 -22.26 10.66 21.97
CA ILE A 107 -21.36 9.52 21.75
C ILE A 107 -22.18 8.25 21.47
N TYR A 108 -23.14 7.92 22.34
CA TYR A 108 -23.98 6.73 22.16
C TYR A 108 -24.78 6.76 20.84
N ARG A 109 -25.35 7.92 20.48
CA ARG A 109 -26.10 8.10 19.22
C ARG A 109 -25.21 7.95 17.99
N TYR A 110 -24.04 8.56 18.04
CA TYR A 110 -23.05 8.49 16.97
C TYR A 110 -22.57 7.05 16.74
N LEU A 111 -22.22 6.32 17.81
CA LEU A 111 -21.88 4.88 17.72
C LEU A 111 -23.07 4.03 17.26
N SER A 112 -24.31 4.49 17.48
CA SER A 112 -25.52 3.85 16.95
C SER A 112 -25.83 4.21 15.48
N GLY A 113 -24.94 4.96 14.81
CA GLY A 113 -25.09 5.38 13.41
C GLY A 113 -26.01 6.58 13.18
N ALA A 114 -26.36 7.34 14.22
CA ALA A 114 -27.18 8.55 14.07
C ALA A 114 -26.35 9.75 13.58
N SER A 115 -26.89 10.49 12.62
CA SER A 115 -26.31 11.71 12.06
C SER A 115 -27.33 12.85 11.97
N GLY A 116 -26.85 14.06 11.66
CA GLY A 116 -27.72 15.22 11.44
C GLY A 116 -28.62 15.55 12.63
N GLU A 117 -29.90 15.86 12.38
CA GLU A 117 -30.87 16.14 13.45
C GLU A 117 -31.08 14.97 14.42
N ALA A 118 -30.95 13.72 13.96
CA ALA A 118 -31.11 12.56 14.82
C ALA A 118 -29.99 12.46 15.87
N LEU A 119 -28.79 12.94 15.53
CA LEU A 119 -27.66 13.02 16.43
C LEU A 119 -27.89 14.10 17.51
N ILE A 120 -28.17 15.34 17.10
CA ILE A 120 -28.11 16.50 18.02
C ILE A 120 -29.40 16.79 18.79
N LYS A 121 -30.55 16.30 18.33
CA LYS A 121 -31.85 16.71 18.87
C LYS A 121 -31.99 16.41 20.36
N GLY A 122 -32.09 17.48 21.15
CA GLY A 122 -32.25 17.42 22.61
C GLY A 122 -31.03 16.91 23.37
N ALA A 123 -29.87 16.80 22.71
CA ALA A 123 -28.61 16.43 23.33
C ALA A 123 -27.63 17.62 23.41
N VAL A 124 -27.70 18.60 22.51
CA VAL A 124 -26.81 19.79 22.59
C VAL A 124 -27.26 20.74 23.72
N GLY A 125 -26.36 20.99 24.67
CA GLY A 125 -26.61 21.86 25.82
C GLY A 125 -26.70 23.36 25.46
N PRO A 126 -27.26 24.21 26.33
CA PRO A 126 -27.28 25.66 26.14
C PRO A 126 -25.87 26.27 26.12
N ASP A 127 -24.94 25.69 26.88
CA ASP A 127 -23.57 26.19 27.05
C ASP A 127 -22.56 25.55 26.05
N ALA A 128 -22.96 24.51 25.31
CA ALA A 128 -22.16 23.87 24.25
C ALA A 128 -21.50 24.87 23.30
N SER A 129 -20.20 24.73 23.05
CA SER A 129 -19.49 25.55 22.06
C SER A 129 -19.76 25.07 20.63
N LEU A 130 -20.11 23.80 20.45
CA LEU A 130 -20.47 23.17 19.19
C LEU A 130 -22.00 22.98 19.13
N LYS A 131 -22.64 23.57 18.12
CA LYS A 131 -24.12 23.64 18.06
C LYS A 131 -24.75 22.89 16.88
N SER A 132 -23.98 22.62 15.83
CA SER A 132 -24.47 21.95 14.61
C SER A 132 -24.07 20.48 14.59
N ALA A 133 -24.84 19.67 13.86
CA ALA A 133 -24.53 18.25 13.67
C ALA A 133 -23.14 18.06 13.06
N ASP A 134 -22.80 18.82 12.01
CA ASP A 134 -21.49 18.73 11.34
C ASP A 134 -20.31 18.99 12.29
N GLN A 135 -20.43 19.99 13.18
CA GLN A 135 -19.40 20.30 14.17
C GLN A 135 -19.23 19.17 15.20
N ILE A 136 -20.35 18.59 15.65
CA ILE A 136 -20.36 17.49 16.62
C ILE A 136 -19.85 16.21 15.97
N GLU A 137 -20.24 15.91 14.74
CA GLU A 137 -19.73 14.77 13.96
C GLU A 137 -18.23 14.90 13.69
N ALA A 138 -17.73 16.11 13.43
CA ALA A 138 -16.29 16.35 13.30
C ALA A 138 -15.55 16.15 14.64
N SER A 139 -16.15 16.57 15.76
CA SER A 139 -15.60 16.37 17.11
C SER A 139 -15.53 14.88 17.47
N LEU A 140 -16.66 14.18 17.33
CA LEU A 140 -16.77 12.75 17.54
C LEU A 140 -15.94 11.95 16.56
N GLY A 141 -15.81 12.40 15.31
CA GLY A 141 -14.94 11.83 14.30
C GLY A 141 -13.49 11.81 14.77
N LYS A 142 -12.97 12.88 15.39
CA LYS A 142 -11.59 12.89 15.92
C LYS A 142 -11.35 11.84 17.02
N ILE A 143 -12.35 11.63 17.87
CA ILE A 143 -12.28 10.69 18.99
C ILE A 143 -12.55 9.25 18.50
N SER A 144 -13.48 9.08 17.56
CA SER A 144 -13.85 7.79 16.97
C SER A 144 -12.86 7.29 15.94
N SER A 145 -12.13 8.18 15.27
CA SER A 145 -11.11 7.82 14.27
C SER A 145 -9.85 7.28 14.90
N GLY A 146 -9.84 7.07 16.23
CA GLY A 146 -8.76 6.48 17.00
C GLY A 146 -7.79 5.74 16.12
N GLN A 147 -6.68 6.41 15.77
CA GLN A 147 -5.73 6.04 14.72
C GLN A 147 -6.31 5.10 13.64
N VAL A 148 -6.65 5.58 12.43
CA VAL A 148 -6.98 4.65 11.33
C VAL A 148 -5.76 3.74 11.13
N LEU A 149 -5.86 2.49 11.57
CA LEU A 149 -4.75 1.57 11.50
C LEU A 149 -4.78 0.83 10.16
N ASN A 150 -3.61 0.53 9.62
CA ASN A 150 -3.52 -0.40 8.50
C ASN A 150 -3.83 -1.84 8.96
N GLY A 151 -3.83 -2.81 8.01
CA GLY A 151 -3.98 -4.24 8.32
C GLY A 151 -2.92 -4.85 9.25
N SER A 152 -1.92 -4.07 9.69
CA SER A 152 -0.89 -4.43 10.68
C SER A 152 -0.92 -3.56 11.95
N ASN A 153 -2.02 -2.83 12.20
CA ASN A 153 -2.22 -1.99 13.38
C ASN A 153 -1.31 -0.74 13.49
N GLU A 154 -0.85 -0.18 12.36
CA GLU A 154 -0.05 1.05 12.32
C GLU A 154 -0.88 2.27 11.86
N PRO A 155 -0.74 3.45 12.50
CA PRO A 155 -1.51 4.64 12.17
C PRO A 155 -1.24 5.16 10.76
N LEU A 156 -2.33 5.38 10.03
CA LEU A 156 -2.37 6.10 8.77
C LEU A 156 -2.60 7.59 9.00
N GLY A 157 -2.02 8.44 8.13
CA GLY A 157 -2.16 9.89 8.20
C GLY A 157 -3.60 10.37 7.97
N GLU A 158 -3.88 11.63 8.33
CA GLU A 158 -5.15 12.29 7.98
C GLU A 158 -5.25 12.48 6.45
N ILE A 159 -6.46 12.35 5.91
CA ILE A 159 -6.76 12.61 4.50
C ILE A 159 -7.88 13.64 4.39
N THR A 160 -7.89 14.41 3.30
CA THR A 160 -8.88 15.47 3.03
C THR A 160 -9.75 15.18 1.80
N SER A 161 -9.65 13.96 1.26
CA SER A 161 -10.47 13.43 0.16
C SER A 161 -11.41 12.33 0.64
N ASN A 162 -12.40 11.96 -0.18
CA ASN A 162 -13.27 10.82 0.09
C ASN A 162 -12.51 9.49 0.03
N PHE A 163 -11.61 9.35 -0.95
CA PHE A 163 -10.77 8.17 -1.14
C PHE A 163 -9.30 8.58 -1.17
N ASN A 164 -8.41 7.74 -0.65
CA ASN A 164 -6.96 7.95 -0.74
C ASN A 164 -6.29 6.68 -1.27
N ALA A 165 -5.78 6.78 -2.50
CA ALA A 165 -4.96 5.75 -3.10
C ALA A 165 -3.55 5.79 -2.49
N HIS A 166 -3.01 4.65 -2.12
CA HIS A 166 -1.60 4.52 -1.74
C HIS A 166 -0.75 4.05 -2.92
N ALA A 167 -1.30 3.17 -3.76
CA ALA A 167 -0.64 2.67 -4.96
C ALA A 167 -1.56 2.73 -6.18
N ILE A 168 -0.98 2.95 -7.35
CA ILE A 168 -1.70 3.01 -8.64
C ILE A 168 -0.93 2.18 -9.66
N VAL A 169 -1.56 1.17 -10.23
CA VAL A 169 -0.95 0.22 -11.18
C VAL A 169 -1.89 -0.07 -12.34
N VAL A 170 -1.34 -0.46 -13.49
CA VAL A 170 -2.13 -1.13 -14.56
C VAL A 170 -1.99 -2.62 -14.40
N SER A 171 -3.08 -3.36 -14.48
CA SER A 171 -3.08 -4.79 -14.73
C SER A 171 -3.46 -5.02 -16.18
N ASP A 172 -2.59 -5.73 -16.91
CA ASP A 172 -2.77 -6.03 -18.34
C ASP A 172 -2.44 -7.49 -18.63
N HIS A 173 -3.13 -8.10 -19.59
CA HIS A 173 -2.88 -9.48 -20.01
C HIS A 173 -2.26 -9.47 -21.40
N VAL A 174 -0.98 -9.80 -21.47
CA VAL A 174 -0.21 -9.79 -22.71
C VAL A 174 -0.34 -11.13 -23.42
N ASP A 175 -0.57 -11.12 -24.75
CA ASP A 175 -0.66 -12.32 -25.59
C ASP A 175 -1.65 -13.40 -25.07
N GLY A 176 -2.71 -12.97 -24.36
CA GLY A 176 -3.70 -13.86 -23.76
C GLY A 176 -3.18 -14.72 -22.59
N GLN A 177 -2.02 -14.38 -22.01
CA GLN A 177 -1.56 -15.04 -20.79
C GLN A 177 -2.53 -14.81 -19.63
N LYS A 178 -2.79 -15.86 -18.86
CA LYS A 178 -3.74 -15.81 -17.73
C LYS A 178 -3.21 -14.98 -16.56
N ASN A 179 -1.90 -14.95 -16.33
CA ASN A 179 -1.32 -14.06 -15.33
C ASN A 179 -1.22 -12.65 -15.90
N PRO A 180 -1.69 -11.62 -15.19
CA PRO A 180 -1.52 -10.25 -15.65
C PRO A 180 -0.10 -9.76 -15.38
N VAL A 181 0.40 -8.88 -16.25
CA VAL A 181 1.54 -8.02 -15.94
C VAL A 181 1.02 -6.79 -15.19
N LEU A 182 1.64 -6.48 -14.05
CA LEU A 182 1.39 -5.21 -13.36
C LEU A 182 2.39 -4.15 -13.83
N TYR A 183 1.92 -3.05 -14.43
CA TYR A 183 2.75 -1.92 -14.84
C TYR A 183 2.69 -0.76 -13.85
N ASN A 184 3.80 -0.05 -13.71
CA ASN A 184 3.95 1.13 -12.86
C ASN A 184 3.71 2.42 -13.67
N PHE A 185 2.91 3.34 -13.13
CA PHE A 185 2.61 4.64 -13.74
C PHE A 185 3.50 5.81 -13.30
N GLY A 186 4.32 5.64 -12.25
CA GLY A 186 5.04 6.73 -11.62
C GLY A 186 4.13 7.90 -11.21
N PRO A 187 3.10 7.66 -10.37
CA PRO A 187 2.12 8.68 -10.03
C PRO A 187 2.76 9.89 -9.35
N ASP A 188 2.39 11.08 -9.81
CA ASP A 188 2.79 12.36 -9.23
C ASP A 188 1.58 13.30 -9.15
N VAL A 189 1.44 14.04 -8.05
CA VAL A 189 0.35 15.00 -7.89
C VAL A 189 0.91 16.41 -7.96
N ASP A 190 0.56 17.12 -9.04
CA ASP A 190 0.87 18.54 -9.21
C ASP A 190 -0.41 19.35 -9.35
N SER A 191 -0.58 20.37 -8.51
CA SER A 191 -1.63 21.37 -8.66
C SER A 191 -3.04 20.75 -8.81
N ASN A 192 -3.40 19.80 -7.95
CA ASN A 192 -4.64 19.00 -7.95
C ASN A 192 -4.85 18.12 -9.21
N ARG A 193 -3.78 17.83 -9.96
CA ARG A 193 -3.79 16.87 -11.07
C ARG A 193 -2.90 15.70 -10.74
N LEU A 194 -3.44 14.49 -10.85
CA LEU A 194 -2.66 13.27 -10.81
C LEU A 194 -2.11 12.99 -12.21
N MET A 195 -0.79 13.02 -12.34
CA MET A 195 -0.06 12.67 -13.55
C MET A 195 0.33 11.19 -13.51
N LEU A 196 0.04 10.48 -14.60
CA LEU A 196 0.35 9.06 -14.78
C LEU A 196 1.05 8.87 -16.14
N GLU A 197 2.13 8.09 -16.19
CA GLU A 197 2.85 7.84 -17.44
C GLU A 197 3.36 6.40 -17.50
N LEU A 198 2.94 5.65 -18.53
CA LEU A 198 3.53 4.34 -18.82
C LEU A 198 4.89 4.55 -19.50
N SER A 199 5.96 4.45 -18.71
CA SER A 199 7.33 4.60 -19.19
C SER A 199 7.94 3.26 -19.59
N GLY A 200 8.33 3.16 -20.87
CA GLY A 200 8.98 1.96 -21.42
C GLY A 200 8.08 0.72 -21.51
N GLN A 201 6.76 0.87 -21.38
CA GLN A 201 5.76 -0.19 -21.45
C GLN A 201 4.57 0.21 -22.33
N ALA A 202 3.84 -0.79 -22.82
CA ALA A 202 2.61 -0.60 -23.56
C ALA A 202 1.52 -1.54 -23.01
N ILE A 203 0.27 -1.09 -23.08
CA ILE A 203 -0.90 -1.94 -22.88
C ILE A 203 -1.11 -2.74 -24.15
N ASP A 204 -1.31 -4.04 -24.01
CA ASP A 204 -1.43 -4.95 -25.13
C ASP A 204 -2.68 -4.66 -25.99
N LEU A 205 -2.44 -4.46 -27.29
CA LEU A 205 -3.47 -4.14 -28.28
C LEU A 205 -4.35 -5.34 -28.61
N SER A 206 -3.84 -6.58 -28.52
CA SER A 206 -4.55 -7.77 -29.00
C SER A 206 -5.91 -7.95 -28.29
N HIS A 207 -5.96 -7.67 -26.99
CA HIS A 207 -7.19 -7.73 -26.21
C HIS A 207 -8.18 -6.63 -26.61
N ILE A 208 -7.68 -5.42 -26.87
CA ILE A 208 -8.51 -4.30 -27.34
C ILE A 208 -9.19 -4.69 -28.64
N GLN A 209 -8.44 -5.23 -29.59
CA GLN A 209 -8.97 -5.66 -30.88
C GLN A 209 -10.03 -6.75 -30.75
N SER A 210 -9.83 -7.73 -29.85
CA SER A 210 -10.84 -8.78 -29.59
C SER A 210 -12.17 -8.22 -29.07
N THR A 211 -12.13 -7.13 -28.30
CA THR A 211 -13.33 -6.44 -27.79
C THR A 211 -14.11 -5.79 -28.92
N PHE A 212 -13.42 -5.14 -29.88
CA PHE A 212 -14.07 -4.54 -31.05
C PHE A 212 -14.57 -5.56 -32.07
N SER A 213 -13.92 -6.74 -32.17
CA SER A 213 -14.31 -7.82 -33.07
C SER A 213 -15.37 -8.77 -32.51
N GLU A 214 -15.85 -8.54 -31.28
CA GLU A 214 -16.79 -9.41 -30.55
C GLU A 214 -16.30 -10.86 -30.40
N GLU A 215 -14.98 -11.06 -30.39
CA GLU A 215 -14.40 -12.37 -30.13
C GLU A 215 -14.36 -12.61 -28.61
N PRO A 216 -14.72 -13.81 -28.12
CA PRO A 216 -14.66 -14.09 -26.71
C PRO A 216 -13.20 -14.11 -26.23
N SER A 217 -12.87 -13.24 -25.28
CA SER A 217 -11.61 -13.29 -24.54
C SER A 217 -11.75 -14.19 -23.32
N GLU A 218 -10.72 -14.99 -23.04
CA GLU A 218 -10.64 -15.81 -21.82
C GLU A 218 -10.05 -15.04 -20.62
N VAL A 219 -9.52 -13.83 -20.86
CA VAL A 219 -8.84 -12.98 -19.87
C VAL A 219 -9.58 -11.66 -19.67
N GLU A 220 -9.34 -10.99 -18.54
CA GLU A 220 -10.00 -9.72 -18.20
C GLU A 220 -9.32 -8.52 -18.89
N SER A 221 -10.10 -7.50 -19.24
CA SER A 221 -9.58 -6.28 -19.89
C SER A 221 -8.57 -5.56 -19.00
N ALA A 222 -7.65 -4.83 -19.64
CA ALA A 222 -6.71 -3.98 -18.93
C ALA A 222 -7.44 -3.01 -17.98
N ARG A 223 -6.95 -2.91 -16.75
CA ARG A 223 -7.53 -2.08 -15.68
C ARG A 223 -6.48 -1.24 -15.00
N VAL A 224 -6.82 0.01 -14.72
CA VAL A 224 -6.09 0.85 -13.79
C VAL A 224 -6.66 0.62 -12.40
N MET A 225 -5.83 0.23 -11.45
CA MET A 225 -6.24 -0.03 -10.07
C MET A 225 -5.67 1.03 -9.14
N PHE A 226 -6.55 1.70 -8.40
CA PHE A 226 -6.21 2.58 -7.30
C PHE A 226 -6.38 1.78 -6.01
N LEU A 227 -5.27 1.31 -5.45
CA LEU A 227 -5.27 0.54 -4.20
C LEU A 227 -5.34 1.51 -3.02
N LEU A 228 -6.42 1.42 -2.25
CA LEU A 228 -6.75 2.34 -1.17
C LEU A 228 -6.09 1.94 0.14
N ASP A 229 -5.64 2.92 0.92
CA ASP A 229 -5.10 2.70 2.25
C ASP A 229 -6.19 2.40 3.30
N ARG A 230 -7.41 2.91 3.06
CA ARG A 230 -8.58 2.74 3.91
C ARG A 230 -9.87 2.82 3.10
N VAL A 231 -10.94 2.29 3.66
CA VAL A 231 -12.31 2.54 3.18
C VAL A 231 -12.96 3.67 3.99
N PRO A 232 -13.87 4.46 3.41
CA PRO A 232 -14.62 5.46 4.17
C PRO A 232 -15.39 4.81 5.33
N ALA A 233 -15.64 5.57 6.40
CA ALA A 233 -16.39 5.08 7.56
C ALA A 233 -17.80 4.59 7.19
N ALA A 234 -18.35 3.72 8.04
CA ALA A 234 -19.68 3.14 7.86
C ALA A 234 -20.76 4.22 7.68
N GLY A 235 -21.64 4.00 6.70
CA GLY A 235 -22.75 4.91 6.39
C GLY A 235 -22.38 6.13 5.55
N LYS A 236 -21.09 6.33 5.23
CA LYS A 236 -20.68 7.37 4.28
C LYS A 236 -21.11 6.99 2.86
N SER A 237 -21.62 7.98 2.14
CA SER A 237 -22.05 7.82 0.75
C SER A 237 -21.97 9.15 0.02
N GLY A 238 -21.96 9.10 -1.31
CA GLY A 238 -21.91 10.29 -2.14
C GLY A 238 -22.02 9.97 -3.62
N SER A 239 -21.77 10.97 -4.44
CA SER A 239 -21.70 10.83 -5.89
C SER A 239 -20.67 11.79 -6.47
N PHE A 240 -20.15 11.42 -7.64
CA PHE A 240 -19.28 12.27 -8.43
C PHE A 240 -19.53 12.05 -9.92
N THR A 241 -19.21 13.05 -10.73
CA THR A 241 -19.19 12.92 -12.19
C THR A 241 -17.82 12.44 -12.62
N PHE A 242 -17.79 11.41 -13.45
CA PHE A 242 -16.61 10.90 -14.12
C PHE A 242 -16.66 11.38 -15.58
N ASP A 243 -15.90 12.43 -15.88
CA ASP A 243 -15.83 13.05 -17.20
C ASP A 243 -14.50 12.72 -17.86
N MET A 244 -14.54 11.87 -18.90
CA MET A 244 -13.36 11.40 -19.61
C MET A 244 -13.19 12.11 -20.95
N THR A 245 -11.94 12.39 -21.32
CA THR A 245 -11.50 12.67 -22.68
C THR A 245 -10.26 11.83 -23.02
N LEU A 246 -10.34 11.06 -24.11
CA LEU A 246 -9.24 10.32 -24.71
C LEU A 246 -8.84 10.99 -26.02
N LEU A 247 -7.59 11.44 -26.11
CA LEU A 247 -6.96 11.93 -27.32
C LEU A 247 -6.01 10.86 -27.84
N ASP A 248 -5.94 10.66 -29.15
CA ASP A 248 -4.70 10.13 -29.72
C ASP A 248 -3.70 11.28 -29.84
N GLY A 249 -2.46 11.05 -29.44
CA GLY A 249 -1.51 12.12 -29.22
C GLY A 249 -0.71 11.96 -27.93
N ASN A 250 0.20 12.90 -27.71
CA ASN A 250 1.16 12.85 -26.61
C ASN A 250 0.77 13.74 -25.42
N ASP A 251 -0.25 14.58 -25.56
CA ASP A 251 -0.63 15.56 -24.53
C ASP A 251 -2.14 15.87 -24.46
N SER A 252 -2.50 16.76 -23.54
CA SER A 252 -3.88 17.14 -23.23
C SER A 252 -4.53 18.09 -24.25
N GLN A 253 -3.79 18.55 -25.24
CA GLN A 253 -4.26 19.51 -26.23
C GLN A 253 -4.50 18.79 -27.55
N LYS A 254 -5.71 18.97 -28.09
CA LYS A 254 -6.03 18.44 -29.40
C LYS A 254 -5.33 19.23 -30.50
N ASP A 255 -4.39 18.60 -31.20
CA ASP A 255 -3.70 19.14 -32.36
C ASP A 255 -4.38 18.81 -33.70
N GLU A 256 -3.89 19.39 -34.79
CA GLU A 256 -4.39 19.10 -36.14
C GLU A 256 -4.08 17.64 -36.54
N GLY A 257 -5.14 16.86 -36.79
CA GLY A 257 -5.03 15.45 -37.16
C GLY A 257 -5.32 14.49 -36.01
N GLU A 258 -5.34 14.98 -34.76
CA GLU A 258 -5.67 14.17 -33.61
C GLU A 258 -7.18 13.94 -33.48
N ARG A 259 -7.53 12.73 -33.05
CA ARG A 259 -8.87 12.29 -32.76
C ARG A 259 -9.14 12.40 -31.26
N GLN A 260 -10.36 12.82 -30.93
CA GLN A 260 -10.83 13.00 -29.56
C GLN A 260 -12.11 12.23 -29.32
N LEU A 261 -12.14 11.40 -28.27
CA LEU A 261 -13.33 10.78 -27.72
C LEU A 261 -13.60 11.37 -26.32
N SER A 262 -14.78 11.91 -26.08
CA SER A 262 -15.18 12.40 -24.77
C SER A 262 -16.50 11.80 -24.31
N THR A 263 -16.61 11.48 -23.03
CA THR A 263 -17.83 10.96 -22.41
C THR A 263 -17.91 11.29 -20.93
N GLY A 264 -19.12 11.42 -20.39
CA GLY A 264 -19.37 11.72 -18.98
C GLY A 264 -20.52 10.95 -18.38
N PHE A 265 -20.40 10.51 -17.14
CA PHE A 265 -21.47 9.85 -16.38
C PHE A 265 -21.31 10.03 -14.86
N ILE A 266 -22.41 9.88 -14.13
CA ILE A 266 -22.44 9.96 -12.66
C ILE A 266 -22.17 8.58 -12.07
N VAL A 267 -21.33 8.56 -11.04
CA VAL A 267 -21.02 7.41 -10.19
C VAL A 267 -21.53 7.70 -8.79
N GLU A 268 -22.30 6.78 -8.23
CA GLU A 268 -22.73 6.77 -6.84
C GLU A 268 -21.83 5.82 -6.04
N TRP A 269 -21.54 6.16 -4.80
CA TRP A 269 -20.75 5.31 -3.91
C TRP A 269 -21.33 5.27 -2.50
N SER A 270 -21.08 4.16 -1.81
CA SER A 270 -21.42 3.96 -0.40
C SER A 270 -20.40 3.06 0.28
N SER A 271 -20.18 3.28 1.57
CA SER A 271 -19.35 2.43 2.43
C SER A 271 -20.13 1.94 3.64
N ASP A 272 -19.95 0.68 4.00
CA ASP A 272 -20.39 0.12 5.29
C ASP A 272 -19.27 0.09 6.33
N GLY A 273 -18.09 0.65 6.01
CA GLY A 273 -16.91 0.68 6.88
C GLY A 273 -15.92 -0.46 6.60
N GLU A 274 -16.30 -1.46 5.81
CA GLU A 274 -15.43 -2.57 5.38
C GLU A 274 -15.43 -2.69 3.86
N ILE A 275 -16.60 -2.60 3.24
CA ILE A 275 -16.85 -2.75 1.81
C ILE A 275 -17.17 -1.40 1.19
N LEU A 276 -16.37 -1.04 0.20
CA LEU A 276 -16.67 0.08 -0.69
C LEU A 276 -17.44 -0.41 -1.92
N THR A 277 -18.61 0.19 -2.17
CA THR A 277 -19.45 -0.13 -3.34
C THR A 277 -19.59 1.07 -4.24
N PHE A 278 -19.32 0.87 -5.53
CA PHE A 278 -19.58 1.84 -6.60
C PHE A 278 -20.75 1.36 -7.47
N SER A 279 -21.60 2.29 -7.88
CA SER A 279 -22.74 2.04 -8.75
C SER A 279 -22.84 3.13 -9.80
N SER A 280 -22.85 2.74 -11.07
CA SER A 280 -23.14 3.64 -12.19
C SER A 280 -24.58 3.35 -12.67
N PRO A 281 -25.57 4.16 -12.29
CA PRO A 281 -26.97 3.90 -12.65
C PRO A 281 -27.19 4.04 -14.17
N VAL A 282 -28.30 3.46 -14.64
CA VAL A 282 -28.78 3.68 -16.02
C VAL A 282 -29.09 5.16 -16.19
N GLN A 283 -28.42 5.81 -17.13
CA GLN A 283 -28.48 7.25 -17.34
C GLN A 283 -28.24 7.61 -18.80
N ASP A 284 -28.57 8.84 -19.17
CA ASP A 284 -28.25 9.36 -20.49
C ASP A 284 -26.78 9.77 -20.51
N GLN A 285 -26.03 9.28 -21.50
CA GLN A 285 -24.59 9.47 -21.60
C GLN A 285 -24.27 10.29 -22.84
N ARG A 286 -23.57 11.40 -22.65
CA ARG A 286 -23.11 12.21 -23.76
C ARG A 286 -21.82 11.61 -24.30
N ILE A 287 -21.79 11.32 -25.60
CA ILE A 287 -20.56 10.92 -26.29
C ILE A 287 -20.23 11.92 -27.39
N GLN A 288 -18.95 12.24 -27.52
CA GLN A 288 -18.42 13.08 -28.59
C GLN A 288 -17.20 12.42 -29.20
N VAL A 289 -17.21 12.29 -30.53
CA VAL A 289 -16.10 11.81 -31.35
C VAL A 289 -15.72 12.94 -32.31
N ASN A 290 -14.50 13.47 -32.19
CA ASN A 290 -13.99 14.56 -33.01
C ASN A 290 -14.87 15.82 -33.03
N GLY A 291 -15.57 16.09 -31.92
CA GLY A 291 -16.51 17.21 -31.81
C GLY A 291 -17.88 16.97 -32.43
N LEU A 292 -18.10 15.82 -33.07
CA LEU A 292 -19.42 15.34 -33.49
C LEU A 292 -19.95 14.40 -32.40
N GLY A 293 -21.21 14.53 -32.00
CA GLY A 293 -21.70 13.72 -30.90
C GLY A 293 -23.19 13.86 -30.65
N GLY A 294 -23.67 13.11 -29.68
CA GLY A 294 -25.08 13.04 -29.30
C GLY A 294 -25.24 12.46 -27.90
N GLU A 295 -26.46 12.54 -27.41
CA GLU A 295 -26.88 11.92 -26.16
C GLU A 295 -27.35 10.49 -26.46
N LEU A 296 -26.70 9.50 -25.84
CA LEU A 296 -27.11 8.11 -25.88
C LEU A 296 -28.03 7.85 -24.70
N LEU A 297 -29.28 7.47 -24.98
CA LEU A 297 -30.29 7.33 -23.94
C LEU A 297 -30.15 6.01 -23.17
N GLY A 298 -30.26 6.06 -21.84
CA GLY A 298 -30.32 4.89 -20.97
C GLY A 298 -29.14 3.93 -21.13
N VAL A 299 -27.91 4.44 -21.09
CA VAL A 299 -26.69 3.64 -21.02
C VAL A 299 -26.41 3.29 -19.55
N GLN A 300 -25.87 2.10 -19.30
CA GLN A 300 -25.38 1.71 -17.98
C GLN A 300 -23.86 1.59 -18.05
N PRO A 301 -23.10 2.60 -17.60
CA PRO A 301 -21.65 2.52 -17.59
C PRO A 301 -21.16 1.40 -16.67
N ARG A 302 -20.11 0.68 -17.08
CA ARG A 302 -19.46 -0.36 -16.25
C ARG A 302 -17.97 -0.10 -15.99
N VAL A 303 -17.47 0.99 -16.55
CA VAL A 303 -16.09 1.47 -16.52
C VAL A 303 -15.43 1.46 -15.14
N ILE A 304 -16.14 1.87 -14.08
CA ILE A 304 -15.55 2.06 -12.76
C ILE A 304 -16.27 1.21 -11.72
N THR A 305 -15.48 0.48 -10.94
CA THR A 305 -15.97 -0.40 -9.88
C THR A 305 -15.07 -0.28 -8.65
N ALA A 306 -15.58 -0.76 -7.51
CA ALA A 306 -14.78 -0.90 -6.29
C ALA A 306 -14.96 -2.31 -5.75
N ARG A 307 -13.91 -2.88 -5.15
CA ARG A 307 -13.96 -4.18 -4.51
C ARG A 307 -12.87 -4.36 -3.45
N ALA A 308 -13.07 -5.33 -2.57
CA ALA A 308 -12.00 -5.84 -1.72
C ALA A 308 -10.90 -6.50 -2.57
N VAL A 309 -9.66 -6.43 -2.07
CA VAL A 309 -8.46 -6.96 -2.71
C VAL A 309 -7.69 -7.90 -1.77
N PRO A 310 -8.25 -9.07 -1.43
CA PRO A 310 -7.54 -10.04 -0.60
C PRO A 310 -6.20 -10.49 -1.20
N GLU A 311 -6.03 -10.36 -2.51
CA GLU A 311 -4.78 -10.62 -3.22
C GLU A 311 -3.72 -9.51 -3.02
N PHE A 312 -4.06 -8.33 -2.48
CA PHE A 312 -3.09 -7.29 -2.11
C PHE A 312 -3.19 -6.96 -0.61
N PRO A 313 -2.70 -7.84 0.29
CA PRO A 313 -2.82 -7.66 1.74
C PRO A 313 -2.30 -6.30 2.24
N GLY A 314 -3.01 -5.63 3.15
CA GLY A 314 -2.59 -4.30 3.64
C GLY A 314 -3.10 -3.13 2.81
N TYR A 315 -3.75 -3.38 1.68
CA TYR A 315 -4.68 -2.43 1.05
C TYR A 315 -6.11 -2.80 1.41
N ALA A 316 -6.95 -1.80 1.68
CA ALA A 316 -8.31 -2.03 2.15
C ALA A 316 -9.27 -2.40 0.99
N ALA A 317 -9.11 -1.74 -0.15
CA ALA A 317 -9.93 -1.95 -1.34
C ALA A 317 -9.18 -1.47 -2.60
N ALA A 318 -9.68 -1.84 -3.78
CA ALA A 318 -9.30 -1.21 -5.04
C ALA A 318 -10.50 -0.48 -5.65
N ILE A 319 -10.24 0.71 -6.19
CA ILE A 319 -11.08 1.29 -7.24
C ILE A 319 -10.46 0.89 -8.58
N GLU A 320 -11.22 0.19 -9.42
CA GLU A 320 -10.78 -0.27 -10.74
C GLU A 320 -11.43 0.57 -11.82
N ILE A 321 -10.62 1.17 -12.70
CA ILE A 321 -11.05 1.76 -13.97
C ILE A 321 -10.70 0.79 -15.09
N ARG A 322 -11.72 0.22 -15.71
CA ARG A 322 -11.62 -0.78 -16.78
C ARG A 322 -11.56 -0.07 -18.12
N LEU A 323 -10.35 0.02 -18.67
CA LEU A 323 -10.03 0.87 -19.83
C LEU A 323 -10.78 0.48 -21.10
N LEU A 324 -11.28 -0.76 -21.19
CA LEU A 324 -12.00 -1.25 -22.37
C LEU A 324 -13.51 -1.39 -22.16
N GLU A 325 -13.99 -1.35 -20.91
CA GLU A 325 -15.44 -1.33 -20.64
C GLU A 325 -16.08 0.01 -21.03
N PHE A 326 -15.27 1.01 -21.39
CA PHE A 326 -15.78 2.16 -22.15
C PHE A 326 -16.43 1.73 -23.45
N PHE A 327 -15.91 0.71 -24.12
CA PHE A 327 -16.46 0.14 -25.35
C PHE A 327 -17.20 -1.18 -25.08
N ASP A 328 -17.87 -1.27 -23.93
CA ASP A 328 -18.67 -2.46 -23.65
C ASP A 328 -19.82 -2.65 -24.65
N GLN A 329 -20.39 -3.84 -24.67
CA GLN A 329 -21.45 -4.19 -25.62
C GLN A 329 -22.68 -3.27 -25.51
N SER A 330 -22.98 -2.73 -24.32
CA SER A 330 -24.08 -1.78 -24.11
C SER A 330 -23.82 -0.48 -24.86
N LEU A 331 -22.60 0.06 -24.78
CA LEU A 331 -22.21 1.24 -25.55
C LEU A 331 -22.09 0.92 -27.04
N LEU A 332 -21.43 -0.17 -27.42
CA LEU A 332 -21.24 -0.55 -28.83
C LEU A 332 -22.58 -0.71 -29.56
N ASP A 333 -23.58 -1.34 -28.94
CA ASP A 333 -24.92 -1.50 -29.51
C ASP A 333 -25.61 -0.14 -29.70
N ARG A 334 -25.46 0.77 -28.73
CA ARG A 334 -25.98 2.15 -28.81
C ARG A 334 -25.28 2.93 -29.92
N LEU A 335 -23.95 2.80 -30.05
CA LEU A 335 -23.16 3.46 -31.08
C LEU A 335 -23.47 2.95 -32.49
N LYS A 336 -23.66 1.63 -32.66
CA LYS A 336 -24.13 1.04 -33.93
C LYS A 336 -25.52 1.57 -34.30
N SER A 337 -26.44 1.60 -33.33
CA SER A 337 -27.80 2.12 -33.52
C SER A 337 -27.82 3.61 -33.88
N ALA A 338 -26.86 4.38 -33.35
CA ALA A 338 -26.70 5.80 -33.63
C ALA A 338 -25.84 6.10 -34.88
N GLY A 339 -25.24 5.09 -35.52
CA GLY A 339 -24.41 5.25 -36.71
C GLY A 339 -22.99 5.79 -36.46
N PHE A 340 -22.49 5.72 -35.22
CA PHE A 340 -21.16 6.22 -34.82
C PHE A 340 -20.08 5.15 -34.72
N TYR A 341 -20.45 3.86 -34.74
CA TYR A 341 -19.51 2.75 -34.54
C TYR A 341 -18.32 2.76 -35.51
N GLU A 342 -18.54 3.02 -36.80
CA GLU A 342 -17.48 3.09 -37.82
C GLU A 342 -16.42 4.17 -37.53
N SER A 343 -16.73 5.17 -36.70
CA SER A 343 -15.77 6.23 -36.33
C SER A 343 -14.81 5.82 -35.21
N ILE A 344 -15.10 4.72 -34.51
CA ILE A 344 -14.31 4.23 -33.37
C ILE A 344 -13.79 2.80 -33.54
N ALA A 345 -14.31 2.04 -34.51
CA ALA A 345 -13.97 0.62 -34.68
C ALA A 345 -12.47 0.37 -34.92
N THR A 346 -11.78 1.32 -35.58
CA THR A 346 -10.34 1.27 -35.86
C THR A 346 -9.58 2.34 -35.05
N TRP A 347 -10.10 2.70 -33.87
CA TRP A 347 -9.51 3.77 -33.06
C TRP A 347 -8.05 3.45 -32.69
N PHE A 348 -7.77 2.19 -32.35
CA PHE A 348 -6.47 1.77 -31.86
C PHE A 348 -5.51 1.20 -32.92
N ASP A 349 -5.89 1.21 -34.21
CA ASP A 349 -5.15 0.50 -35.25
C ASP A 349 -3.98 1.29 -35.86
N ASP A 350 -4.03 2.62 -35.83
CA ASP A 350 -3.13 3.48 -36.62
C ASP A 350 -2.17 4.35 -35.78
N VAL A 351 -2.33 4.36 -34.45
CA VAL A 351 -1.56 5.19 -33.51
C VAL A 351 -1.39 4.45 -32.19
N THR A 352 -0.26 4.68 -31.54
CA THR A 352 0.12 3.99 -30.30
C THR A 352 0.15 4.90 -29.08
N SER A 353 0.22 6.21 -29.27
CA SER A 353 0.27 7.20 -28.17
C SER A 353 -1.10 7.81 -27.93
N TYR A 354 -1.53 7.78 -26.67
CA TYR A 354 -2.80 8.33 -26.23
C TYR A 354 -2.63 9.17 -24.98
N HIS A 355 -3.45 10.20 -24.87
CA HIS A 355 -3.56 10.99 -23.66
C HIS A 355 -4.99 10.96 -23.12
N LEU A 356 -5.12 10.45 -21.90
CA LEU A 356 -6.37 10.31 -21.17
C LEU A 356 -6.47 11.42 -20.12
N THR A 357 -7.54 12.21 -20.16
CA THR A 357 -7.92 13.15 -19.11
C THR A 357 -9.21 12.69 -18.46
N VAL A 358 -9.26 12.65 -17.13
CA VAL A 358 -10.48 12.36 -16.37
C VAL A 358 -10.70 13.45 -15.33
N ASP A 359 -11.80 14.19 -15.44
CA ASP A 359 -12.27 15.11 -14.41
C ASP A 359 -13.16 14.36 -13.42
N LEU A 360 -12.91 14.56 -12.12
CA LEU A 360 -13.62 13.94 -11.01
C LEU A 360 -14.37 15.01 -10.23
N LEU A 361 -15.63 15.25 -10.60
CA LEU A 361 -16.42 16.34 -10.03
C LEU A 361 -17.34 15.81 -8.93
N GLY A 362 -16.92 15.98 -7.67
CA GLY A 362 -17.72 15.62 -6.50
C GLY A 362 -19.00 16.43 -6.36
N SER A 363 -20.03 15.86 -5.72
CA SER A 363 -21.27 16.57 -5.39
C SER A 363 -21.08 17.65 -4.31
N ASP A 364 -20.08 17.49 -3.43
CA ASP A 364 -19.61 18.50 -2.49
C ASP A 364 -18.27 19.07 -2.97
N SER A 365 -18.29 20.33 -3.40
CA SER A 365 -17.10 21.04 -3.87
C SER A 365 -16.05 21.29 -2.77
N ALA A 366 -16.37 21.07 -1.50
CA ALA A 366 -15.44 21.24 -0.39
C ALA A 366 -14.50 20.05 -0.18
N ILE A 367 -14.81 18.88 -0.76
CA ILE A 367 -14.07 17.63 -0.55
C ILE A 367 -13.68 17.04 -1.90
N SER A 368 -12.38 16.90 -2.15
CA SER A 368 -11.89 16.21 -3.33
C SER A 368 -12.32 14.75 -3.33
N VAL A 369 -12.69 14.23 -4.50
CA VAL A 369 -13.13 12.83 -4.62
C VAL A 369 -11.99 11.89 -4.30
N MET A 370 -10.80 12.14 -4.84
CA MET A 370 -9.64 11.28 -4.73
C MET A 370 -8.44 12.03 -4.14
N GLY A 371 -7.56 11.26 -3.52
CA GLY A 371 -6.22 11.66 -3.12
C GLY A 371 -5.25 10.53 -3.40
N TYR A 372 -3.97 10.87 -3.48
CA TYR A 372 -2.86 9.93 -3.59
C TYR A 372 -1.85 10.26 -2.50
N GLN A 373 -1.62 9.30 -1.59
CA GLN A 373 -0.71 9.43 -0.45
C GLN A 373 -0.92 10.75 0.34
N GLY A 374 -2.18 11.14 0.54
CA GLY A 374 -2.59 12.33 1.28
C GLY A 374 -2.69 13.62 0.45
N SER A 375 -2.19 13.62 -0.79
CA SER A 375 -2.30 14.75 -1.72
C SER A 375 -3.58 14.63 -2.55
N VAL A 376 -4.47 15.62 -2.46
CA VAL A 376 -5.76 15.60 -3.16
C VAL A 376 -5.62 15.95 -4.65
N PHE A 377 -6.50 15.38 -5.46
CA PHE A 377 -6.62 15.73 -6.88
C PHE A 377 -8.06 15.60 -7.37
N ASP A 378 -8.41 16.43 -8.35
CA ASP A 378 -9.75 16.47 -8.95
C ASP A 378 -9.70 16.13 -10.46
N GLN A 379 -8.50 15.92 -11.00
CA GLN A 379 -8.28 15.52 -12.39
C GLN A 379 -7.15 14.49 -12.48
N ILE A 380 -7.29 13.52 -13.37
CA ILE A 380 -6.27 12.57 -13.77
C ILE A 380 -5.82 12.90 -15.18
N GLN A 381 -4.52 12.94 -15.42
CA GLN A 381 -3.91 13.02 -16.75
C GLN A 381 -2.95 11.84 -16.92
N ALA A 382 -3.24 10.98 -17.89
CA ALA A 382 -2.45 9.79 -18.16
C ALA A 382 -1.93 9.78 -19.59
N LYS A 383 -0.61 9.62 -19.76
CA LYS A 383 0.00 9.26 -21.03
C LYS A 383 0.06 7.74 -21.14
N LEU A 384 -0.59 7.20 -22.15
CA LEU A 384 -0.74 5.78 -22.39
C LEU A 384 -0.05 5.42 -23.71
N THR A 385 0.68 4.32 -23.70
CA THR A 385 1.10 3.63 -24.92
C THR A 385 0.26 2.37 -25.05
N ILE A 386 -0.38 2.21 -26.20
CA ILE A 386 -1.16 1.02 -26.56
C ILE A 386 -0.55 0.48 -27.85
N ASP A 387 -0.03 -0.74 -27.81
CA ASP A 387 0.66 -1.36 -28.93
C ASP A 387 0.58 -2.89 -28.84
N ASP A 388 0.91 -3.59 -29.91
CA ASP A 388 1.01 -5.06 -29.90
C ASP A 388 2.25 -5.48 -29.11
N VAL A 389 2.06 -6.08 -27.93
CA VAL A 389 3.16 -6.46 -27.03
C VAL A 389 3.39 -7.96 -27.14
N SER A 390 4.52 -8.35 -27.75
CA SER A 390 4.91 -9.76 -27.82
C SER A 390 5.80 -10.16 -26.66
N LEU A 391 5.50 -11.28 -26.00
CA LEU A 391 6.35 -11.83 -24.94
C LEU A 391 7.57 -12.59 -25.50
N PRO A 392 8.79 -12.27 -25.05
CA PRO A 392 9.97 -13.04 -25.43
C PRO A 392 10.06 -14.33 -24.60
N SER A 393 10.54 -15.43 -25.17
CA SER A 393 10.78 -16.64 -24.38
C SER A 393 11.85 -16.39 -23.30
N SER A 394 11.47 -16.44 -22.02
CA SER A 394 12.42 -16.30 -20.90
C SER A 394 13.14 -17.62 -20.59
N THR A 395 14.48 -17.55 -20.52
CA THR A 395 15.34 -18.68 -20.13
C THR A 395 15.97 -18.51 -18.75
N GLY A 396 15.64 -17.43 -18.04
CA GLY A 396 16.22 -17.05 -16.75
C GLY A 396 15.29 -17.39 -15.57
N LEU A 397 15.47 -16.66 -14.47
CA LEU A 397 14.54 -16.60 -13.35
C LEU A 397 13.33 -15.77 -13.79
N ASN A 398 12.20 -16.42 -14.08
CA ASN A 398 10.97 -15.75 -14.49
C ASN A 398 10.02 -15.60 -13.30
N ILE A 399 9.93 -14.40 -12.74
CA ILE A 399 9.04 -14.06 -11.64
C ILE A 399 7.59 -14.09 -12.12
N ALA A 400 6.74 -14.78 -11.37
CA ALA A 400 5.30 -14.82 -11.58
C ALA A 400 4.59 -13.66 -10.84
N SER A 401 3.55 -13.07 -11.44
CA SER A 401 2.69 -12.05 -10.86
C SER A 401 1.62 -12.61 -9.93
N SER A 402 1.23 -13.87 -10.14
CA SER A 402 0.28 -14.59 -9.28
C SER A 402 0.47 -16.11 -9.38
N VAL A 403 -0.08 -16.87 -8.42
CA VAL A 403 -0.04 -18.33 -8.41
C VAL A 403 -1.45 -18.88 -8.17
N GLU A 404 -1.92 -19.78 -9.04
CA GLU A 404 -3.31 -20.29 -9.03
C GLU A 404 -3.66 -21.22 -7.85
N SER A 405 -2.70 -21.77 -7.10
CA SER A 405 -2.94 -22.96 -6.27
C SER A 405 -3.23 -22.74 -4.77
N VAL A 406 -3.38 -21.51 -4.25
CA VAL A 406 -3.62 -21.33 -2.80
C VAL A 406 -4.77 -20.37 -2.48
N SER A 407 -5.85 -20.93 -1.92
CA SER A 407 -6.96 -20.28 -1.23
C SER A 407 -6.77 -20.40 0.30
N PRO A 408 -7.21 -19.45 1.13
CA PRO A 408 -6.96 -18.02 1.13
C PRO A 408 -6.03 -17.64 2.31
N ASN A 409 -5.00 -16.85 2.00
CA ASN A 409 -4.11 -16.09 2.88
C ASN A 409 -2.89 -16.78 3.55
N PRO A 410 -1.73 -16.08 3.65
CA PRO A 410 -1.44 -14.71 3.18
C PRO A 410 -0.31 -14.66 2.16
N GLY A 411 -0.49 -14.05 0.98
CA GLY A 411 0.69 -13.86 0.13
C GLY A 411 0.55 -13.43 -1.33
N GLY A 412 -0.45 -12.64 -1.72
CA GLY A 412 -0.50 -12.14 -3.11
C GLY A 412 0.61 -11.15 -3.50
N TYR A 413 1.58 -10.92 -2.62
CA TYR A 413 2.79 -10.20 -2.98
C TYR A 413 3.85 -11.13 -3.55
N VAL A 414 4.35 -10.75 -4.71
CA VAL A 414 5.43 -11.42 -5.42
C VAL A 414 6.78 -11.20 -4.74
N VAL A 415 6.86 -10.28 -3.77
CA VAL A 415 8.10 -9.90 -3.11
C VAL A 415 7.81 -9.66 -1.62
N PHE A 416 8.37 -10.46 -0.73
CA PHE A 416 8.25 -10.25 0.72
C PHE A 416 9.53 -9.71 1.32
N MET A 417 9.49 -8.84 2.32
CA MET A 417 10.56 -8.70 3.29
C MET A 417 10.21 -9.53 4.52
N ASP A 418 10.91 -10.64 4.71
CA ASP A 418 10.86 -11.39 5.97
C ASP A 418 11.72 -10.68 7.02
N GLY A 419 11.21 -10.50 8.23
CA GLY A 419 12.04 -10.52 9.44
C GLY A 419 11.90 -11.91 10.04
N PHE A 420 12.87 -12.81 9.83
CA PHE A 420 12.73 -14.20 10.28
C PHE A 420 12.69 -14.32 11.82
N SER A 421 11.48 -14.19 12.38
CA SER A 421 11.03 -14.83 13.60
C SER A 421 9.68 -15.45 13.25
N ASP A 422 9.39 -16.66 13.73
CA ASP A 422 8.23 -17.49 13.36
C ASP A 422 6.84 -16.90 13.75
N ASN A 423 6.71 -15.58 13.86
CA ASN A 423 5.46 -14.88 13.98
C ASN A 423 4.96 -14.50 12.58
N GLU A 424 3.81 -15.05 12.18
CA GLU A 424 3.12 -14.73 10.92
C GLU A 424 2.89 -13.21 10.69
N GLY A 425 3.04 -12.37 11.72
CA GLY A 425 2.98 -10.90 11.64
C GLY A 425 4.26 -10.16 11.25
N ALA A 426 5.37 -10.84 10.90
CA ALA A 426 6.66 -10.21 10.58
C ALA A 426 7.04 -10.20 9.08
N SER A 427 6.19 -10.77 8.20
CA SER A 427 6.39 -10.72 6.75
C SER A 427 5.64 -9.53 6.14
N GLN A 428 6.33 -8.74 5.32
CA GLN A 428 5.73 -7.60 4.62
C GLN A 428 5.80 -7.84 3.13
N GLY A 429 4.66 -7.98 2.48
CA GLY A 429 4.66 -8.10 1.03
C GLY A 429 4.71 -6.73 0.34
N LEU A 430 5.41 -6.67 -0.79
CA LEU A 430 5.58 -5.49 -1.62
C LEU A 430 4.76 -5.66 -2.89
N LEU A 431 3.96 -4.64 -3.23
CA LEU A 431 3.28 -4.57 -4.51
C LEU A 431 4.32 -4.39 -5.61
N ALA A 432 4.58 -5.44 -6.38
CA ALA A 432 5.54 -5.41 -7.46
C ALA A 432 4.88 -4.93 -8.76
N SER A 433 5.49 -3.95 -9.42
CA SER A 433 5.03 -3.40 -10.69
C SER A 433 6.20 -3.05 -11.60
N LEU A 434 6.07 -3.28 -12.90
CA LEU A 434 7.13 -3.12 -13.88
C LEU A 434 7.07 -1.72 -14.53
N GLY A 435 8.20 -1.03 -14.59
CA GLY A 435 8.35 0.22 -15.35
C GLY A 435 9.82 0.46 -15.71
N ASP A 436 10.11 0.86 -16.96
CA ASP A 436 11.48 1.05 -17.47
C ASP A 436 12.42 -0.17 -17.24
N ALA A 437 11.89 -1.39 -17.40
CA ALA A 437 12.55 -2.66 -17.08
C ALA A 437 12.97 -2.83 -15.59
N VAL A 438 12.49 -1.99 -14.69
CA VAL A 438 12.68 -2.12 -13.23
C VAL A 438 11.40 -2.67 -12.60
N LEU A 439 11.54 -3.75 -11.83
CA LEU A 439 10.45 -4.28 -11.01
C LEU A 439 10.42 -3.52 -9.68
N LYS A 440 9.53 -2.54 -9.57
CA LYS A 440 9.38 -1.67 -8.40
C LYS A 440 8.44 -2.30 -7.38
N GLY A 441 8.95 -2.56 -6.18
CA GLY A 441 8.22 -3.01 -5.01
C GLY A 441 7.76 -1.82 -4.16
N GLN A 442 6.45 -1.68 -3.97
CA GLN A 442 5.87 -0.67 -3.11
C GLN A 442 5.41 -1.28 -1.78
N THR A 443 5.86 -0.68 -0.67
CA THR A 443 5.42 -1.05 0.68
C THR A 443 3.95 -0.65 0.87
N PRO A 444 3.12 -1.50 1.52
CA PRO A 444 1.75 -1.14 1.82
C PRO A 444 1.70 0.02 2.84
N PRO A 445 0.58 0.76 2.90
CA PRO A 445 0.48 1.94 3.74
C PRO A 445 0.65 1.59 5.22
N GLY A 446 1.40 2.42 5.96
CA GLY A 446 1.67 2.26 7.39
C GLY A 446 2.74 1.24 7.77
N TYR A 447 3.26 0.45 6.83
CA TYR A 447 4.27 -0.56 7.12
C TYR A 447 5.67 0.06 7.34
N VAL A 448 6.34 -0.39 8.40
CA VAL A 448 7.71 0.00 8.75
C VAL A 448 8.52 -1.22 9.13
N VAL A 449 9.84 -1.19 8.89
CA VAL A 449 10.76 -2.27 9.28
C VAL A 449 11.64 -1.78 10.41
N ALA A 450 11.80 -2.58 11.47
CA ALA A 450 12.73 -2.24 12.54
C ALA A 450 14.16 -2.23 11.98
N SER A 451 14.88 -1.11 12.19
CA SER A 451 16.26 -0.94 11.72
C SER A 451 17.20 -2.05 12.23
N SER A 452 16.92 -2.63 13.40
CA SER A 452 17.65 -3.79 13.93
C SER A 452 17.58 -5.02 13.02
N VAL A 453 16.47 -5.26 12.31
CA VAL A 453 16.33 -6.41 11.39
C VAL A 453 17.38 -6.37 10.30
N LEU A 454 17.73 -5.17 9.81
CA LEU A 454 18.78 -5.00 8.83
C LEU A 454 20.16 -4.93 9.48
N ASN A 455 20.33 -4.22 10.60
CA ASN A 455 21.63 -4.09 11.27
C ASN A 455 22.18 -5.41 11.85
N ASP A 456 21.32 -6.28 12.38
CA ASP A 456 21.72 -7.49 13.10
C ASP A 456 22.10 -8.66 12.17
N GLN A 457 21.98 -8.50 10.84
CA GLN A 457 22.21 -9.59 9.89
C GLN A 457 23.67 -10.03 9.77
N VAL A 458 24.62 -9.15 10.11
CA VAL A 458 26.04 -9.46 9.92
C VAL A 458 26.55 -10.42 10.98
N GLY A 459 27.15 -11.51 10.53
CA GLY A 459 27.67 -12.56 11.41
C GLY A 459 26.64 -13.66 11.71
N LEU A 460 25.41 -13.53 11.20
CA LEU A 460 24.49 -14.65 11.14
C LEU A 460 24.88 -15.60 10.02
N SER A 461 24.69 -16.91 10.25
CA SER A 461 24.94 -17.95 9.25
C SER A 461 23.84 -18.05 8.18
N ALA A 462 22.76 -17.27 8.33
CA ALA A 462 21.65 -17.19 7.38
C ALA A 462 21.08 -15.75 7.35
N PRO A 463 20.63 -15.27 6.18
CA PRO A 463 20.07 -13.92 6.06
C PRO A 463 18.75 -13.78 6.82
N MET A 464 18.58 -12.67 7.55
CA MET A 464 17.34 -12.37 8.29
C MET A 464 16.35 -11.47 7.53
N ALA A 465 16.78 -10.82 6.44
CA ALA A 465 15.88 -10.19 5.48
C ALA A 465 16.24 -10.55 4.05
N GLY A 466 15.21 -10.79 3.26
CA GLY A 466 15.31 -11.09 1.85
C GLY A 466 13.97 -10.99 1.18
N LEU A 467 14.02 -10.82 -0.14
CA LEU A 467 12.89 -10.88 -1.06
C LEU A 467 12.53 -12.33 -1.35
N ARG A 468 11.26 -12.67 -1.32
CA ARG A 468 10.76 -13.98 -1.78
C ARG A 468 9.79 -13.80 -2.93
N ALA A 469 9.99 -14.52 -4.04
CA ALA A 469 9.17 -14.45 -5.24
C ALA A 469 8.84 -15.83 -5.80
N TYR A 470 7.63 -15.99 -6.34
CA TYR A 470 7.25 -17.18 -7.10
C TYR A 470 7.83 -17.12 -8.50
N LEU A 471 8.19 -18.28 -9.05
CA LEU A 471 8.75 -18.40 -10.39
C LEU A 471 7.84 -19.23 -11.30
N ASN A 472 7.65 -18.73 -12.52
CA ASN A 472 7.13 -19.49 -13.65
C ASN A 472 8.19 -20.48 -14.18
N ASN A 473 9.47 -20.09 -14.15
CA ASN A 473 10.59 -20.93 -14.56
C ASN A 473 11.91 -20.49 -13.90
N ALA A 474 12.88 -21.41 -13.87
CA ALA A 474 14.27 -21.18 -13.48
C ALA A 474 15.23 -21.50 -14.65
N PRO A 475 16.51 -21.08 -14.60
CA PRO A 475 17.43 -21.30 -15.70
C PRO A 475 17.64 -22.78 -16.03
N GLY A 476 17.67 -23.11 -17.33
CA GLY A 476 17.88 -24.47 -17.82
C GLY A 476 19.35 -24.87 -17.99
N GLU A 477 20.27 -23.92 -17.92
CA GLU A 477 21.71 -24.13 -18.12
C GLU A 477 22.51 -23.55 -16.95
N SER A 478 23.75 -24.03 -16.77
CA SER A 478 24.67 -23.44 -15.79
C SER A 478 25.14 -22.06 -16.24
N GLU A 479 25.14 -21.10 -15.32
CA GLU A 479 25.63 -19.75 -15.60
C GLU A 479 26.21 -19.06 -14.36
N SER A 480 27.11 -18.10 -14.62
CA SER A 480 27.70 -17.25 -13.59
C SER A 480 26.84 -16.01 -13.37
N ILE A 481 26.46 -15.80 -12.11
CA ILE A 481 25.59 -14.72 -11.68
C ILE A 481 26.27 -14.01 -10.51
N SER A 482 26.27 -12.69 -10.51
CA SER A 482 26.59 -11.90 -9.33
C SER A 482 25.35 -11.18 -8.84
N LEU A 483 25.00 -11.41 -7.58
CA LEU A 483 23.97 -10.64 -6.88
C LEU A 483 24.62 -9.37 -6.34
N GLN A 484 24.11 -8.22 -6.76
CA GLN A 484 24.49 -6.92 -6.21
C GLN A 484 23.29 -6.29 -5.53
N VAL A 485 23.45 -5.87 -4.28
CA VAL A 485 22.42 -5.14 -3.55
C VAL A 485 22.98 -3.81 -3.09
N THR A 486 22.30 -2.73 -3.43
CA THR A 486 22.63 -1.36 -3.03
C THR A 486 21.50 -0.78 -2.20
N TRP A 487 21.83 -0.26 -1.03
CA TRP A 487 20.94 0.53 -0.20
C TRP A 487 21.40 1.99 -0.23
N THR A 488 20.49 2.91 -0.52
CA THR A 488 20.72 4.36 -0.48
C THR A 488 19.74 4.98 0.51
N GLU A 489 20.21 5.80 1.43
CA GLU A 489 19.36 6.61 2.31
C GLU A 489 18.53 7.60 1.47
N GLY A 490 17.21 7.63 1.70
CA GLY A 490 16.26 8.44 0.92
C GLY A 490 15.31 7.59 0.07
N ASP A 491 14.64 8.25 -0.88
CA ASP A 491 13.50 7.70 -1.61
C ASP A 491 13.79 7.33 -3.08
N ASP A 492 14.93 7.73 -3.65
CA ASP A 492 15.16 7.73 -5.11
C ASP A 492 16.34 6.87 -5.59
N GLY A 493 17.05 6.21 -4.67
CA GLY A 493 18.21 5.36 -4.98
C GLY A 493 19.47 6.11 -5.40
N LEU A 494 19.41 7.44 -5.59
CA LEU A 494 20.49 8.29 -6.08
C LEU A 494 21.18 9.00 -4.92
N ARG A 495 22.39 8.56 -4.58
CA ARG A 495 23.14 9.17 -3.49
C ARG A 495 23.42 10.67 -3.74
N SER A 496 22.85 11.53 -2.91
CA SER A 496 22.99 12.98 -2.94
C SER A 496 23.60 13.51 -1.63
N GLY A 497 24.52 14.48 -1.74
CA GLY A 497 25.13 15.14 -0.57
C GLY A 497 25.70 14.18 0.49
N ASP A 498 25.13 14.25 1.70
CA ASP A 498 25.54 13.49 2.89
C ASP A 498 24.81 12.13 3.03
N GLU A 499 23.99 11.73 2.06
CA GLU A 499 23.31 10.44 2.08
C GLU A 499 24.29 9.28 2.13
N ARG A 500 23.89 8.27 2.88
CA ARG A 500 24.63 7.02 3.07
C ARG A 500 24.25 6.01 2.01
N GLN A 501 25.24 5.28 1.52
CA GLN A 501 25.06 4.20 0.56
C GLN A 501 25.88 2.97 0.94
N LEU A 502 25.27 1.79 0.88
CA LEU A 502 25.91 0.50 1.15
C LEU A 502 25.67 -0.43 -0.05
N THR A 503 26.73 -0.90 -0.67
CA THR A 503 26.68 -1.82 -1.81
C THR A 503 27.41 -3.11 -1.47
N ALA A 504 26.70 -4.23 -1.53
CA ALA A 504 27.26 -5.57 -1.38
C ALA A 504 27.16 -6.32 -2.71
N SER A 505 28.20 -7.08 -3.08
CA SER A 505 28.16 -7.94 -4.28
C SER A 505 28.70 -9.33 -3.97
N VAL A 506 27.99 -10.38 -4.41
CA VAL A 506 28.41 -11.77 -4.25
C VAL A 506 28.33 -12.51 -5.59
N PRO A 507 29.48 -12.89 -6.18
CA PRO A 507 29.51 -13.77 -7.34
C PRO A 507 29.23 -15.22 -6.94
N MET A 508 28.44 -15.89 -7.77
CA MET A 508 28.02 -17.27 -7.60
C MET A 508 27.83 -17.97 -8.95
N GLN A 509 27.68 -19.28 -8.90
CA GLN A 509 27.37 -20.14 -10.03
C GLN A 509 26.02 -20.80 -9.80
N PHE A 510 25.13 -20.68 -10.80
CA PHE A 510 23.91 -21.46 -10.86
C PHE A 510 24.17 -22.78 -11.61
N THR A 511 23.62 -23.87 -11.08
CA THR A 511 23.62 -25.19 -11.72
C THR A 511 22.22 -25.77 -11.67
N PRO A 512 21.64 -26.24 -12.79
CA PRO A 512 20.29 -26.82 -12.84
C PRO A 512 20.22 -28.26 -12.29
N GLU A 513 21.03 -28.60 -11.28
CA GLU A 513 21.05 -29.94 -10.68
C GLU A 513 19.99 -30.07 -9.56
N GLY A 514 19.24 -31.19 -9.56
CA GLY A 514 18.23 -31.51 -8.54
C GLY A 514 16.85 -30.93 -8.84
N VAL A 515 15.96 -30.93 -7.84
CA VAL A 515 14.64 -30.29 -7.93
C VAL A 515 14.87 -28.78 -7.78
N GLY A 516 14.91 -28.08 -8.90
CA GLY A 516 14.92 -26.61 -8.92
C GLY A 516 16.27 -25.92 -9.09
N GLY A 517 17.38 -26.65 -9.21
CA GLY A 517 18.72 -26.04 -9.37
C GLY A 517 19.30 -25.47 -8.07
N LYS A 518 20.56 -25.02 -8.13
CA LYS A 518 21.35 -24.64 -6.95
C LYS A 518 22.30 -23.50 -7.26
N PHE A 519 22.41 -22.57 -6.31
CA PHE A 519 23.47 -21.54 -6.30
C PHE A 519 24.65 -22.00 -5.44
N THR A 520 25.87 -21.75 -5.92
CA THR A 520 27.12 -22.05 -5.22
C THR A 520 28.06 -20.86 -5.30
N LEU A 521 28.75 -20.54 -4.20
CA LEU A 521 29.64 -19.38 -4.11
C LEU A 521 30.84 -19.51 -5.06
N ASP A 522 31.24 -18.41 -5.68
CA ASP A 522 32.52 -18.34 -6.38
C ASP A 522 33.69 -18.22 -5.38
N SER A 523 34.82 -18.83 -5.73
CA SER A 523 36.09 -18.70 -5.02
C SER A 523 36.62 -17.27 -4.89
N SER A 524 36.18 -16.33 -5.72
CA SER A 524 36.61 -14.93 -5.68
C SER A 524 36.16 -14.18 -4.41
N GLY A 525 35.14 -14.69 -3.71
CA GLY A 525 34.50 -13.99 -2.59
C GLY A 525 33.66 -12.78 -3.03
N GLY A 526 32.97 -12.16 -2.08
CA GLY A 526 32.14 -10.97 -2.30
C GLY A 526 32.88 -9.65 -2.09
N SER A 527 32.17 -8.55 -2.27
CA SER A 527 32.63 -7.20 -1.94
C SER A 527 31.57 -6.44 -1.13
N LEU A 528 32.03 -5.46 -0.35
CA LEU A 528 31.21 -4.54 0.42
C LEU A 528 31.81 -3.14 0.35
N LEU A 529 31.02 -2.18 -0.09
CA LEU A 529 31.37 -0.76 -0.15
C LEU A 529 30.37 0.05 0.67
N ARG A 530 30.85 0.88 1.58
CA ARG A 530 30.06 1.90 2.27
C ARG A 530 30.54 3.29 1.91
N VAL A 531 29.61 4.21 1.70
CA VAL A 531 29.87 5.63 1.44
C VAL A 531 28.96 6.46 2.33
N ASP A 532 29.53 7.23 3.25
CA ASP A 532 28.80 8.03 4.25
C ASP A 532 29.30 9.48 4.27
N GLY A 533 28.64 10.41 3.57
CA GLY A 533 29.01 11.84 3.59
C GLY A 533 30.53 12.10 3.53
N ASN A 534 31.09 12.72 4.58
CA ASN A 534 32.53 12.99 4.75
C ASN A 534 33.32 11.91 5.54
N ALA A 535 32.68 10.85 6.02
CA ALA A 535 33.38 9.67 6.54
C ALA A 535 33.81 8.79 5.36
N CYS A 536 34.94 8.08 5.46
CA CYS A 536 35.62 7.38 4.36
C CYS A 536 36.60 8.24 3.52
N THR A 537 37.44 9.04 4.18
CA THR A 537 38.44 9.91 3.52
C THR A 537 39.72 9.19 3.10
N GLU A 538 39.98 7.98 3.61
CA GLU A 538 41.15 7.16 3.26
C GLU A 538 40.77 6.07 2.25
N GLU A 539 41.60 5.89 1.22
CA GLU A 539 41.38 4.89 0.18
C GLU A 539 41.30 3.48 0.78
N GLY A 540 40.20 2.77 0.51
CA GLY A 540 39.94 1.43 1.05
C GLY A 540 39.44 1.38 2.49
N SER A 541 39.28 2.50 3.20
CA SER A 541 38.81 2.48 4.60
C SER A 541 37.35 2.03 4.74
N CYS A 542 36.57 2.10 3.66
CA CYS A 542 35.17 1.71 3.61
C CYS A 542 34.84 0.69 2.50
N SER A 543 35.86 -0.02 2.02
CA SER A 543 35.69 -1.08 1.02
C SER A 543 36.32 -2.38 1.53
N LEU A 544 35.60 -3.48 1.40
CA LEU A 544 36.11 -4.83 1.60
C LEU A 544 35.98 -5.59 0.29
N GLU A 545 37.07 -6.24 -0.11
CA GLU A 545 37.15 -7.07 -1.31
C GLU A 545 37.47 -8.52 -0.92
N ALA A 546 37.06 -9.46 -1.76
CA ALA A 546 37.24 -10.91 -1.53
C ALA A 546 36.71 -11.40 -0.17
N VAL A 547 35.62 -10.78 0.30
CA VAL A 547 34.93 -11.13 1.55
C VAL A 547 34.42 -12.55 1.46
N GLN A 548 34.88 -13.40 2.37
CA GLN A 548 34.38 -14.78 2.46
C GLN A 548 32.98 -14.76 3.09
N VAL A 549 32.01 -15.25 2.35
CA VAL A 549 30.61 -15.41 2.78
C VAL A 549 30.30 -16.91 2.93
N GLU A 550 29.36 -17.25 3.80
CA GLU A 550 29.02 -18.65 4.11
C GLU A 550 27.84 -19.17 3.28
N ALA A 551 27.02 -18.29 2.69
CA ALA A 551 25.86 -18.66 1.89
C ALA A 551 25.72 -17.81 0.62
N PRO A 552 25.28 -18.39 -0.51
CA PRO A 552 24.89 -17.62 -1.67
C PRO A 552 23.66 -16.79 -1.31
N GLY A 553 23.70 -15.47 -1.54
CA GLY A 553 22.56 -14.58 -1.28
C GLY A 553 21.31 -14.90 -2.13
N LEU A 554 21.35 -15.93 -2.97
CA LEU A 554 20.22 -16.46 -3.72
C LEU A 554 19.98 -17.91 -3.33
N SER A 555 18.71 -18.29 -3.18
CA SER A 555 18.32 -19.70 -3.07
C SER A 555 16.99 -19.95 -3.80
N LEU A 556 16.81 -21.19 -4.22
CA LEU A 556 15.53 -21.68 -4.73
C LEU A 556 14.97 -22.65 -3.71
N LEU A 557 13.76 -22.38 -3.24
CA LEU A 557 13.04 -23.30 -2.37
C LEU A 557 12.38 -24.36 -3.23
N ALA A 558 12.46 -25.60 -2.76
CA ALA A 558 11.76 -26.70 -3.42
C ALA A 558 10.25 -26.40 -3.41
N PRO A 559 9.54 -26.70 -4.51
CA PRO A 559 8.10 -26.68 -4.47
C PRO A 559 7.61 -27.71 -3.44
N ASP A 560 6.76 -27.29 -2.50
CA ASP A 560 5.94 -28.23 -1.73
C ASP A 560 4.91 -28.88 -2.68
N ASP A 561 4.32 -30.04 -2.31
CA ASP A 561 3.31 -30.70 -3.15
C ASP A 561 2.19 -29.70 -3.54
N ASP A 562 2.10 -29.37 -4.85
CA ASP A 562 1.20 -28.39 -5.49
C ASP A 562 1.58 -26.88 -5.41
N GLU A 563 2.78 -26.51 -4.96
CA GLU A 563 3.27 -25.11 -4.97
C GLU A 563 4.26 -24.81 -6.09
N ALA A 564 4.24 -23.57 -6.61
CA ALA A 564 5.24 -23.08 -7.56
C ALA A 564 6.61 -22.89 -6.89
N GLN A 565 7.69 -23.00 -7.67
CA GLN A 565 9.06 -22.79 -7.18
C GLN A 565 9.22 -21.34 -6.67
N LYS A 566 9.95 -21.16 -5.57
CA LYS A 566 10.18 -19.82 -4.98
C LYS A 566 11.66 -19.45 -5.05
N LEU A 567 11.94 -18.22 -5.48
CA LEU A 567 13.23 -17.54 -5.38
C LEU A 567 13.30 -16.78 -4.06
N VAL A 568 14.43 -16.92 -3.36
CA VAL A 568 14.77 -16.07 -2.21
C VAL A 568 16.02 -15.27 -2.55
N ILE A 569 15.96 -13.96 -2.33
CA ILE A 569 17.02 -12.99 -2.61
C ILE A 569 17.36 -12.28 -1.31
N SER A 570 18.55 -12.47 -0.77
CA SER A 570 19.02 -11.72 0.39
C SER A 570 19.20 -10.25 0.04
N LEU A 571 18.64 -9.35 0.86
CA LEU A 571 18.84 -7.91 0.73
C LEU A 571 20.17 -7.43 1.34
N LEU A 572 20.87 -8.31 2.04
CA LEU A 572 22.22 -8.09 2.58
C LEU A 572 23.01 -9.39 2.41
N PRO A 573 23.54 -9.68 1.21
CA PRO A 573 24.14 -10.97 0.88
C PRO A 573 25.54 -11.14 1.52
N LEU A 574 25.63 -11.05 2.84
CA LEU A 574 26.87 -11.05 3.63
C LEU A 574 26.78 -12.04 4.80
N ALA A 575 25.94 -13.08 4.68
CA ALA A 575 25.82 -14.11 5.70
C ALA A 575 27.20 -14.72 6.02
N GLY A 576 27.56 -14.75 7.30
CA GLY A 576 28.85 -15.23 7.79
C GLY A 576 30.07 -14.37 7.40
N ALA A 577 29.89 -13.19 6.82
CA ALA A 577 31.00 -12.35 6.36
C ALA A 577 31.88 -11.86 7.52
N THR A 578 33.16 -12.25 7.51
CA THR A 578 34.14 -11.76 8.50
C THR A 578 34.56 -10.33 8.16
N GLY A 579 34.48 -9.42 9.13
CA GLY A 579 34.92 -8.01 8.99
C GLY A 579 33.88 -7.05 8.41
N ALA A 580 32.79 -7.56 7.85
CA ALA A 580 31.69 -6.74 7.30
C ALA A 580 30.93 -5.96 8.39
N SER A 581 30.92 -6.44 9.64
CA SER A 581 30.12 -5.86 10.73
C SER A 581 30.52 -4.43 11.05
N ALA A 582 31.80 -4.08 10.91
CA ALA A 582 32.28 -2.72 11.12
C ALA A 582 31.77 -1.74 10.06
N LEU A 583 31.65 -2.19 8.81
CA LEU A 583 31.10 -1.36 7.73
C LEU A 583 29.58 -1.29 7.75
N GLN A 584 28.87 -2.29 8.27
CA GLN A 584 27.41 -2.20 8.35
C GLN A 584 26.92 -1.50 9.62
N ALA A 585 27.68 -1.53 10.72
CA ALA A 585 27.26 -0.98 12.00
C ALA A 585 26.73 0.47 11.86
N ASP A 586 25.55 0.71 12.43
CA ASP A 586 24.86 2.01 12.42
C ASP A 586 24.53 2.58 11.02
N PHE A 587 24.59 1.76 9.96
CA PHE A 587 24.20 2.17 8.62
C PHE A 587 22.68 2.38 8.56
N PHE A 588 21.89 1.38 8.92
CA PHE A 588 20.44 1.48 8.92
C PHE A 588 19.97 2.22 10.17
N ARG A 589 19.50 3.45 10.01
CA ARG A 589 18.86 4.27 11.04
C ARG A 589 17.39 4.47 10.70
N ALA A 590 16.59 4.97 11.65
CA ALA A 590 15.23 5.38 11.34
C ALA A 590 15.20 6.38 10.16
N GLY A 591 14.28 6.16 9.22
CA GLY A 591 14.18 6.92 7.96
C GLY A 591 13.95 6.01 6.76
N ASN A 592 13.78 6.62 5.57
CA ASN A 592 13.55 5.89 4.33
C ASN A 592 14.87 5.43 3.70
N TYR A 593 14.85 4.24 3.12
CA TYR A 593 15.95 3.73 2.31
C TYR A 593 15.40 3.10 1.03
N HIS A 594 16.03 3.45 -0.07
CA HIS A 594 15.84 2.81 -1.35
C HIS A 594 16.78 1.62 -1.47
N PHE A 595 16.24 0.43 -1.73
CA PHE A 595 17.04 -0.75 -2.09
C PHE A 595 17.03 -0.97 -3.60
N LYS A 596 18.13 -1.48 -4.13
CA LYS A 596 18.28 -1.89 -5.52
C LYS A 596 19.00 -3.23 -5.59
N VAL A 597 18.35 -4.22 -6.20
CA VAL A 597 18.86 -5.56 -6.44
C VAL A 597 19.16 -5.73 -7.92
N GLU A 598 20.38 -6.11 -8.26
CA GLU A 598 20.85 -6.32 -9.62
C GLU A 598 21.49 -7.69 -9.79
N PHE A 599 21.29 -8.28 -10.96
CA PHE A 599 21.89 -9.55 -11.38
C PHE A 599 22.89 -9.26 -12.51
N ARG A 600 24.18 -9.51 -12.29
CA ARG A 600 25.27 -9.21 -13.24
C ARG A 600 25.94 -10.51 -13.74
N PRO A 601 26.59 -10.54 -14.93
CA PRO A 601 26.77 -9.46 -15.89
C PRO A 601 25.70 -9.42 -17.01
N ARG A 602 24.82 -10.41 -17.12
CA ARG A 602 23.92 -10.59 -18.25
C ARG A 602 22.54 -10.00 -17.98
N ALA A 603 22.05 -9.15 -18.89
CA ALA A 603 20.64 -8.76 -18.95
C ALA A 603 19.77 -9.99 -19.32
N GLY A 604 18.58 -10.11 -18.71
CA GLY A 604 17.67 -11.23 -18.94
C GLY A 604 17.92 -12.48 -18.08
N VAL A 605 18.79 -12.39 -17.06
CA VAL A 605 18.83 -13.38 -15.96
C VAL A 605 17.52 -13.34 -15.18
N LEU A 606 16.94 -12.15 -15.03
CA LEU A 606 15.65 -11.93 -14.38
C LEU A 606 14.62 -11.45 -15.40
N SER A 607 13.41 -11.97 -15.25
CA SER A 607 12.22 -11.53 -15.99
C SER A 607 11.01 -11.53 -15.06
N TYR A 608 9.96 -10.79 -15.42
CA TYR A 608 8.67 -10.74 -14.74
C TYR A 608 7.59 -10.96 -15.78
N GLU A 609 6.87 -12.07 -15.67
CA GLU A 609 5.94 -12.55 -16.70
C GLU A 609 6.57 -12.47 -18.10
N GLU A 610 7.77 -13.05 -18.22
CA GLU A 610 8.60 -13.13 -19.43
C GLU A 610 9.23 -11.81 -19.91
N LEU A 611 8.74 -10.65 -19.47
CA LEU A 611 9.37 -9.36 -19.77
C LEU A 611 10.70 -9.21 -19.02
N THR A 612 11.73 -8.72 -19.69
CA THR A 612 13.08 -8.59 -19.10
C THR A 612 13.11 -7.57 -17.97
N VAL A 613 13.74 -7.93 -16.85
CA VAL A 613 13.94 -7.06 -15.68
C VAL A 613 15.43 -6.81 -15.48
N SER A 614 15.84 -5.55 -15.37
CA SER A 614 17.23 -5.15 -15.08
C SER A 614 17.54 -5.13 -13.58
N SER A 615 16.55 -4.77 -12.77
CA SER A 615 16.68 -4.64 -11.32
C SER A 615 15.34 -4.78 -10.60
N ILE A 616 15.39 -5.16 -9.33
CA ILE A 616 14.27 -5.05 -8.40
C ILE A 616 14.58 -3.89 -7.45
N GLU A 617 13.67 -2.93 -7.33
CA GLU A 617 13.90 -1.70 -6.56
C GLU A 617 12.70 -1.40 -5.67
N GLY A 618 12.89 -0.64 -4.59
CA GLY A 618 11.79 -0.24 -3.71
C GLY A 618 12.25 0.63 -2.55
N VAL A 619 11.30 1.28 -1.89
CA VAL A 619 11.56 2.14 -0.73
C VAL A 619 10.98 1.49 0.52
N VAL A 620 11.78 1.48 1.58
CA VAL A 620 11.40 0.93 2.88
C VAL A 620 11.61 1.97 3.96
N THR A 621 10.59 2.20 4.78
CA THR A 621 10.70 3.06 5.97
C THR A 621 11.20 2.25 7.15
N LEU A 622 12.35 2.66 7.71
CA LEU A 622 12.93 2.05 8.90
C LEU A 622 12.56 2.82 10.16
N ARG A 623 12.39 2.12 11.28
CA ARG A 623 12.22 2.70 12.63
C ARG A 623 13.25 2.22 13.64
#